data_AF-A0A1G7L9E8-F1
#
_entry.id   AF-A0A1G7L9E8-F1
#
_cell.length_a   1.000
_cell.length_b   1.000
_cell.length_c   1.000
_cell.angle_alpha   90.00
_cell.angle_beta   90.00
_cell.angle_gamma   90.00
#
_symmetry.space_group_name_H-M   'P 1'
#
loop_
_entity.id
_entity.type
_entity.pdbx_description
1 polymer ?
#
loop_
_entity_poly.entity_id
_entity_poly.type
_entity_poly.pdbx_seq_one_letter_code
_entity_poly.pdbx_strand_id
1 'polypeptide(L)' 'MMRMGLGALALLALAGCGEVTMHSEVGGFKNAVMTCDSFESVEVAQRYQDIHHRTRTGLDPDRDGIVCEDMR' A
#
# COMPACT_ATOMS: atom_id res chain seq x y z
N MET A 1 -41.21 -19.29 55.44
CA MET A 1 -39.86 -19.36 56.05
C MET A 1 -38.87 -18.93 54.98
N MET A 2 -38.20 -17.82 55.24
CA MET A 2 -37.27 -17.10 54.35
C MET A 2 -35.89 -17.77 54.40
N ARG A 3 -35.28 -18.06 53.24
CA ARG A 3 -33.89 -18.51 52.98
C ARG A 3 -33.85 -19.00 51.52
N MET A 4 -32.95 -18.65 50.62
CA MET A 4 -31.58 -18.12 50.63
C MET A 4 -31.44 -17.28 49.34
N GLY A 5 -30.66 -16.21 49.30
CA GLY A 5 -29.21 -16.29 49.24
C GLY A 5 -28.78 -15.76 47.87
N LEU A 6 -28.03 -14.66 47.92
CA LEU A 6 -27.46 -13.92 46.80
C LEU A 6 -26.62 -14.81 45.87
N GLY A 7 -26.64 -14.45 44.58
CA GLY A 7 -25.39 -14.16 43.89
C GLY A 7 -24.94 -15.12 42.79
N ALA A 8 -24.58 -14.50 41.66
CA ALA A 8 -23.79 -15.03 40.55
C ALA A 8 -24.50 -16.12 39.72
N LEU A 9 -24.49 -16.16 38.39
CA LEU A 9 -23.46 -15.76 37.45
C LEU A 9 -24.10 -15.12 36.22
N ALA A 10 -23.93 -13.81 36.05
CA ALA A 10 -24.09 -13.14 34.77
C ALA A 10 -22.74 -12.53 34.41
N LEU A 11 -21.82 -13.37 33.93
CA LEU A 11 -20.64 -12.92 33.20
C LEU A 11 -20.62 -13.73 31.91
N LEU A 12 -21.47 -13.31 30.96
CA LEU A 12 -21.19 -13.55 29.55
C LEU A 12 -19.89 -12.80 29.26
N ALA A 13 -18.77 -13.50 29.38
CA ALA A 13 -17.55 -13.12 28.70
C ALA A 13 -17.87 -13.22 27.20
N LEU A 14 -18.34 -12.10 26.63
CA LEU A 14 -18.11 -11.79 25.23
C LEU A 14 -16.59 -11.78 25.09
N ALA A 15 -16.02 -12.96 24.85
CA ALA A 15 -14.78 -13.10 24.14
C ALA A 15 -15.07 -12.50 22.76
N GLY A 16 -14.99 -11.16 22.70
CA GLY A 16 -14.81 -10.46 21.46
C GLY A 16 -13.57 -11.10 20.87
N CYS A 17 -13.76 -11.86 19.80
CA CYS A 17 -12.76 -11.98 18.77
C CYS A 17 -12.57 -10.54 18.27
N GLY A 18 -11.81 -9.76 19.03
CA GLY A 18 -11.23 -8.52 18.55
C GLY A 18 -10.44 -8.96 17.34
N GLU A 19 -10.99 -8.67 16.17
CA GLU A 19 -10.29 -8.73 14.91
C GLU A 19 -9.06 -7.85 15.13
N VAL A 20 -7.93 -8.48 15.43
CA VAL A 20 -6.64 -7.82 15.42
C VAL A 20 -6.41 -7.57 13.93
N THR A 21 -6.98 -6.47 13.43
CA THR A 21 -6.49 -5.84 12.23
C THR A 21 -5.08 -5.41 12.57
N MET A 22 -4.12 -6.29 12.28
CA MET A 22 -2.74 -5.87 12.13
C MET A 22 -2.73 -4.88 10.97
N HIS A 23 -2.98 -3.61 11.28
CA HIS A 23 -2.49 -2.51 10.48
C HIS A 23 -0.97 -2.59 10.60
N SER A 24 -0.39 -3.38 9.70
CA SER A 24 1.04 -3.38 9.49
C SER A 24 1.36 -1.99 8.96
N GLU A 25 1.79 -1.11 9.86
CA GLU A 25 2.28 0.24 9.59
C GLU A 25 3.66 0.14 8.93
N VAL A 26 3.82 -0.74 7.95
CA VAL A 26 4.90 -0.60 6.97
C VAL A 26 4.68 0.76 6.33
N GLY A 27 5.48 1.71 6.78
CA GLY A 27 5.45 3.12 6.40
C GLY A 27 5.07 3.24 4.95
N GLY A 28 4.00 3.98 4.70
CA GLY A 28 3.28 3.94 3.43
C GLY A 28 4.24 3.87 2.26
N PHE A 29 4.19 2.77 1.52
CA PHE A 29 4.57 2.77 0.12
C PHE A 29 3.60 3.73 -0.58
N LYS A 30 3.81 5.03 -0.39
CA LYS A 30 3.51 6.00 -1.43
C LYS A 30 4.21 5.40 -2.63
N ASN A 31 3.43 4.85 -3.55
CA ASN A 31 3.91 4.29 -4.81
C ASN A 31 5.11 5.14 -5.23
N ALA A 32 6.33 4.63 -5.06
CA ALA A 32 7.50 5.41 -5.39
C ALA A 32 7.42 5.55 -6.90
N VAL A 33 6.85 6.67 -7.34
CA VAL A 33 6.58 6.90 -8.75
C VAL A 33 7.96 6.94 -9.38
N MET A 34 8.27 5.93 -10.18
CA MET A 34 9.52 5.88 -10.91
C MET A 34 9.60 7.15 -11.77
N THR A 35 10.65 7.95 -11.58
CA THR A 35 10.91 9.20 -12.31
C THR A 35 12.18 9.08 -13.14
N CYS A 36 12.40 10.03 -14.04
CA CYS A 36 13.55 10.06 -14.93
C CYS A 36 14.90 10.13 -14.19
N ASP A 37 14.93 10.72 -13.00
CA ASP A 37 16.11 10.78 -12.13
C ASP A 37 16.59 9.41 -11.62
N SER A 38 15.77 8.36 -11.79
CA SER A 38 16.13 6.99 -11.44
C SER A 38 17.02 6.30 -12.49
N PHE A 39 17.26 6.92 -13.64
CA PHE A 39 17.94 6.30 -14.77
C PHE A 39 19.19 7.07 -15.20
N GLU A 40 20.19 6.34 -15.68
CA GLU A 40 21.44 6.92 -16.18
C GLU A 40 21.29 7.55 -17.57
N SER A 41 20.30 7.09 -18.36
CA SER A 41 20.03 7.61 -19.71
C SER A 41 18.59 7.35 -20.14
N VAL A 42 18.17 8.08 -21.18
CA VAL A 42 16.86 7.93 -21.84
C VAL A 42 16.67 6.51 -22.38
N GLU A 43 17.70 5.90 -22.96
CA GLU A 43 17.61 4.54 -23.51
C GLU A 43 17.29 3.50 -22.43
N VAL A 44 17.85 3.66 -21.22
CA VAL A 44 17.57 2.76 -20.09
C VAL A 44 16.15 2.96 -19.58
N ALA A 45 15.70 4.21 -19.45
CA ALA A 45 14.33 4.54 -19.06
C ALA A 45 13.31 3.98 -20.07
N GLN A 46 13.56 4.12 -21.38
CA GLN A 46 12.66 3.63 -22.43
C GLN A 46 12.55 2.11 -22.38
N ARG A 47 13.68 1.41 -22.28
CA ARG A 47 13.69 -0.05 -22.14
C ARG A 47 12.91 -0.50 -20.90
N TYR A 48 13.02 0.23 -19.78
CA TYR A 48 12.24 -0.05 -18.58
C TYR A 48 10.73 0.07 -18.86
N GLN A 49 10.29 1.17 -19.47
CA GLN A 49 8.88 1.38 -19.82
C GLN A 49 8.33 0.31 -20.78
N ASP A 50 9.13 -0.10 -21.76
CA ASP A 50 8.77 -1.13 -22.74
C ASP A 50 8.55 -2.49 -22.06
N ILE A 51 9.41 -2.87 -21.11
CA ILE A 51 9.32 -4.11 -20.33
C ILE A 51 8.13 -4.06 -19.36
N HIS A 52 7.90 -2.92 -18.72
CA HIS A 52 6.90 -2.76 -17.68
C HIS A 52 5.53 -2.29 -18.19
N HIS A 53 5.31 -2.36 -19.51
CA HIS A 53 4.03 -2.18 -20.21
C HIS A 53 3.10 -1.14 -19.58
N ARG A 54 3.53 0.14 -19.63
CA ARG A 54 2.72 1.27 -19.13
C ARG A 54 2.21 1.06 -17.71
N THR A 55 3.03 0.45 -16.84
CA THR A 55 2.94 0.76 -15.42
C THR A 55 2.85 2.28 -15.32
N ARG A 56 1.97 2.82 -14.46
CA ARG A 56 1.89 4.26 -14.22
C ARG A 56 3.20 4.73 -13.56
N THR A 57 4.22 4.86 -14.38
CA THR A 57 5.48 5.49 -14.08
C THR A 57 5.31 6.98 -14.41
N GLY A 58 6.10 7.83 -13.75
CA GLY A 58 6.19 9.25 -14.10
C GLY A 58 7.16 9.49 -15.25
N LEU A 59 7.48 8.47 -16.06
CA LEU A 59 8.53 8.53 -17.08
C LEU A 59 8.05 9.13 -18.39
N ASP A 60 6.75 9.04 -18.69
CA ASP A 60 6.10 9.59 -19.87
C ASP A 60 4.82 10.32 -19.42
N PRO A 61 4.96 11.57 -18.91
CA PRO A 61 3.86 12.31 -18.28
C PRO A 61 2.84 12.82 -19.31
N ASP A 62 3.28 13.17 -20.51
CA ASP A 62 2.48 13.68 -21.62
C ASP A 62 1.91 12.57 -22.52
N ARG A 63 2.46 11.35 -22.43
CA ARG A 63 1.96 10.12 -23.05
C ARG A 63 2.10 10.09 -24.56
N ASP A 64 3.15 10.72 -25.08
CA ASP A 64 3.48 10.69 -26.49
C ASP A 64 4.18 9.38 -26.90
N GLY A 65 4.61 8.58 -25.90
CA GLY A 65 5.29 7.31 -26.06
C GLY A 65 6.82 7.39 -26.01
N ILE A 66 7.37 8.58 -25.75
CA ILE A 66 8.79 8.85 -25.56
C ILE A 66 9.01 9.17 -24.09
N VAL A 67 9.69 8.28 -23.35
CA VAL A 67 9.97 8.59 -21.94
C VAL A 67 11.12 9.57 -21.80
N CYS A 68 11.05 10.40 -20.77
CA CYS A 68 12.16 11.23 -20.30
C CYS A 68 12.84 12.06 -21.39
N GLU A 69 12.06 12.57 -22.35
CA GLU A 69 12.57 13.31 -23.51
C GLU A 69 13.38 14.56 -23.16
N ASP A 70 13.17 15.10 -21.95
CA ASP A 70 13.88 16.25 -21.39
C ASP A 70 15.34 15.96 -20.95
N MET A 71 15.76 14.70 -20.83
CA MET A 71 17.11 14.33 -20.36
C MET A 71 18.22 14.42 -21.45
N ARG A 72 17.89 14.89 -22.65
CA ARG A 72 18.80 14.89 -23.82
C ARG A 72 19.95 15.88 -23.74
#